data_AF-A0A5P2CH89-F1
#
_entry.id   AF-A0A5P2CH89-F1
#
_cell.length_a   1.000
_cell.length_b   1.000
_cell.length_c   1.000
_cell.angle_alpha   90.00
_cell.angle_beta   90.00
_cell.angle_gamma   90.00
#
_symmetry.space_group_name_H-M   'P 1'
#
loop_
_entity.id
_entity.type
_entity.pdbx_description
1 polymer ?
#
loop_
_entity_poly.entity_id
_entity_poly.type
_entity_poly.pdbx_seq_one_letter_code
_entity_poly.pdbx_strand_id
1 'polypeptide(L)'
;MNSSAPEICSASISTSLPSGCRTTMERFERRCLIQSCADATSAATVPLLTVVRTSSDTAPIWPGSGTPPASRTRPRRSSSRCSQACRSRTSAASEPAGPVTSIRTDMTSPHPCVRVRVYASAWTSRHTVPHDNSARTGENWADPRRSGETVRTAVAAFDVGGTNSRLRGGWAGEPEYGEWKVRTADFPSLGDLVTASLGEAGLRPEAVVLAVAGRVPAHGNVQMTNLPHWPLFERDVFAAEHGIRLRVVNDMTATAHGMADLAPDEVRPLTHHDAASRADELLAVSVGSGVGSALLDGHGTVRTSESGHVTWQPVDDTEAGYLAFLRSGSAGLEGVVTVEESIGGLRGFDRMYDYVCSTAPPAPALHAAVTEARRTGAAVAPLITAAALAGDPRARDVVRLFAALFGQYLRGLVLVCMPAGGVVTLTSGVLQAPGVAEFLCAQTAFLDRFISPGACHHDLLAEVPVRLALDPLVGVRGAYRLATRDALGEGHGS
;
A
#
# COMPACT_ATOMS: atom_id res chain seq x y z
N MET A 1 20.32 -2.55 58.01
CA MET A 1 21.43 -1.68 58.44
C MET A 1 22.02 -1.05 57.19
N ASN A 2 21.83 0.28 57.07
CA ASN A 2 22.42 1.31 56.17
C ASN A 2 22.57 0.97 54.67
N SER A 3 21.78 1.54 53.74
CA SER A 3 21.81 2.93 53.24
C SER A 3 23.22 3.34 52.78
N SER A 4 23.47 3.84 51.56
CA SER A 4 22.94 5.11 51.03
C SER A 4 23.36 5.30 49.56
N ALA A 5 22.49 5.91 48.76
CA ALA A 5 22.78 6.86 47.69
C ALA A 5 21.81 8.06 47.90
N PRO A 6 21.89 9.22 47.23
CA PRO A 6 22.88 9.71 46.26
C PRO A 6 23.42 11.14 46.57
N GLU A 7 24.48 11.59 45.89
CA GLU A 7 24.89 13.00 45.86
C GLU A 7 24.23 13.76 44.70
N ILE A 8 23.71 14.93 45.05
CA ILE A 8 23.07 15.95 44.21
C ILE A 8 24.14 16.97 43.84
N CYS A 9 24.32 17.26 42.56
CA CYS A 9 25.07 18.44 42.11
C CYS A 9 24.11 19.40 41.41
N SER A 10 23.85 20.52 42.07
CA SER A 10 23.14 21.69 41.59
C SER A 10 24.09 22.60 40.78
N ALA A 11 23.65 23.08 39.63
CA ALA A 11 24.23 24.25 38.98
C ALA A 11 23.11 25.08 38.35
N SER A 12 23.02 26.34 38.77
CA SER A 12 22.06 27.33 38.29
C SER A 12 22.80 28.44 37.55
N ILE A 13 22.32 28.72 36.33
CA ILE A 13 22.21 30.01 35.63
C ILE A 13 23.49 30.83 35.36
N SER A 14 23.77 31.04 34.06
CA SER A 14 24.13 32.37 33.55
C SER A 14 23.83 32.50 32.05
N THR A 15 22.98 33.47 31.74
CA THR A 15 22.62 34.03 30.43
C THR A 15 23.76 34.82 29.79
N SER A 16 23.99 34.65 28.48
CA SER A 16 24.50 35.73 27.62
C SER A 16 24.30 35.40 26.13
N LEU A 17 23.36 36.10 25.49
CA LEU A 17 23.23 36.27 24.04
C LEU A 17 24.16 37.41 23.58
N PRO A 18 24.72 37.36 22.36
CA PRO A 18 25.14 38.55 21.62
C PRO A 18 24.08 38.95 20.58
N SER A 19 23.91 40.27 20.44
CA SER A 19 22.97 40.98 19.57
C SER A 19 23.68 41.75 18.44
N GLY A 20 22.95 42.01 17.34
CA GLY A 20 23.25 42.99 16.27
C GLY A 20 23.48 42.33 14.90
N CYS A 21 22.74 42.59 13.80
CA CYS A 21 22.17 43.84 13.24
C CYS A 21 20.90 43.50 12.40
N ARG A 22 19.71 44.12 12.63
CA ARG A 22 19.06 45.23 11.86
C ARG A 22 19.23 45.14 10.33
N THR A 23 18.25 45.29 9.44
CA THR A 23 16.90 45.92 9.38
C THR A 23 16.31 45.51 8.01
N THR A 24 15.03 45.21 7.84
CA THR A 24 14.04 46.13 7.20
C THR A 24 12.60 45.68 7.47
N MET A 25 11.73 46.65 7.71
CA MET A 25 10.31 46.50 8.02
C MET A 25 9.52 47.51 7.19
N GLU A 26 8.58 47.06 6.37
CA GLU A 26 7.39 47.77 5.83
C GLU A 26 6.47 46.69 5.22
N ARG A 27 5.14 46.68 5.25
CA ARG A 27 4.03 47.45 5.87
C ARG A 27 2.72 46.70 5.50
N PHE A 28 1.73 46.71 6.41
CA PHE A 28 0.24 46.73 6.18
C PHE A 28 -0.42 45.53 5.44
N GLU A 29 -1.59 44.98 5.81
CA GLU A 29 -2.86 45.59 6.26
C GLU A 29 -3.66 44.74 7.28
N ARG A 30 -4.63 45.40 7.92
CA ARG A 30 -5.54 44.96 8.99
C ARG A 30 -6.97 44.63 8.47
N ARG A 31 -7.75 44.01 9.37
CA ARG A 31 -9.23 43.96 9.55
C ARG A 31 -9.92 42.72 8.93
N CYS A 32 -10.90 42.06 9.55
CA CYS A 32 -11.93 42.49 10.51
C CYS A 32 -12.21 41.44 11.61
N LEU A 33 -12.43 41.93 12.84
CA LEU A 33 -13.22 41.33 13.91
C LEU A 33 -14.69 41.68 13.70
N ILE A 34 -15.61 40.73 13.84
CA ILE A 34 -16.96 41.01 14.33
C ILE A 34 -17.26 40.05 15.47
N GLN A 35 -17.50 40.65 16.61
CA GLN A 35 -17.95 40.07 17.86
C GLN A 35 -19.44 40.32 17.99
N SER A 36 -20.20 39.33 18.43
CA SER A 36 -21.51 39.56 19.03
C SER A 36 -21.66 38.61 20.22
N CYS A 37 -21.65 39.20 21.40
CA CYS A 37 -22.20 38.65 22.62
C CYS A 37 -23.64 39.19 22.75
N ALA A 38 -24.57 38.34 23.18
CA ALA A 38 -25.79 38.76 23.85
C ALA A 38 -26.17 37.69 24.87
N ASP A 39 -26.44 38.16 26.08
CA ASP A 39 -26.53 37.45 27.34
C ASP A 39 -27.87 36.74 27.61
N ALA A 40 -27.79 35.74 28.51
CA ALA A 40 -28.71 35.36 29.60
C ALA A 40 -30.19 35.00 29.28
N THR A 41 -30.95 34.15 30.00
CA THR A 41 -30.85 33.62 31.37
C THR A 41 -31.80 32.40 31.51
N SER A 42 -31.42 31.46 32.39
CA SER A 42 -32.22 30.51 33.22
C SER A 42 -33.59 29.97 32.78
N ALA A 43 -33.76 28.64 32.86
CA ALA A 43 -34.63 27.99 33.86
C ALA A 43 -34.61 26.45 33.71
N ALA A 44 -34.58 25.77 34.85
CA ALA A 44 -34.56 24.33 35.03
C ALA A 44 -35.93 23.67 34.82
N THR A 45 -35.97 22.42 34.34
CA THR A 45 -36.89 21.37 34.84
C THR A 45 -36.40 19.96 34.44
N VAL A 46 -36.35 19.07 35.42
CA VAL A 46 -36.14 17.60 35.34
C VAL A 46 -37.50 16.92 35.09
N PRO A 47 -37.59 15.73 34.46
CA PRO A 47 -38.01 14.57 35.27
C PRO A 47 -37.41 13.19 34.90
N LEU A 48 -37.22 12.44 35.99
CA LEU A 48 -37.46 11.01 36.25
C LEU A 48 -36.73 9.87 35.50
N LEU A 49 -35.91 9.20 36.33
CA LEU A 49 -35.63 7.76 36.40
C LEU A 49 -36.90 6.88 36.33
N THR A 50 -36.79 5.76 35.60
CA THR A 50 -37.55 4.53 35.89
C THR A 50 -36.58 3.40 36.16
N VAL A 51 -36.67 2.85 37.37
CA VAL A 51 -35.98 1.66 37.85
C VAL A 51 -36.80 0.42 37.45
N VAL A 52 -36.16 -0.59 36.87
CA VAL A 52 -36.70 -1.95 36.82
C VAL A 52 -35.68 -2.89 37.46
N ARG A 53 -36.06 -3.42 38.63
CA ARG A 53 -35.43 -4.59 39.27
C ARG A 53 -36.16 -5.83 38.76
N THR A 54 -35.40 -6.87 38.41
CA THR A 54 -35.82 -8.26 38.62
C THR A 54 -34.64 -9.05 39.17
N SER A 55 -34.94 -9.80 40.23
CA SER A 55 -34.09 -10.72 40.95
C SER A 55 -34.39 -12.15 40.51
N SER A 56 -33.37 -12.99 40.37
CA SER A 56 -33.41 -14.36 40.90
C SER A 56 -32.01 -14.98 40.91
N ASP A 57 -31.61 -15.41 42.10
CA ASP A 57 -30.47 -16.26 42.41
C ASP A 57 -30.48 -17.57 41.62
N THR A 58 -29.30 -18.07 41.27
CA THR A 58 -28.86 -19.47 41.52
C THR A 58 -27.43 -19.69 41.01
N ALA A 59 -26.49 -19.86 41.94
CA ALA A 59 -25.35 -20.77 41.78
C ALA A 59 -25.87 -22.23 41.99
N PRO A 60 -25.12 -23.35 41.79
CA PRO A 60 -23.66 -23.46 41.87
C PRO A 60 -22.99 -24.57 40.98
N ILE A 61 -21.71 -24.86 41.29
CA ILE A 61 -21.02 -26.17 41.26
C ILE A 61 -20.04 -26.46 40.09
N TRP A 62 -18.75 -26.45 40.46
CA TRP A 62 -17.65 -27.21 39.86
C TRP A 62 -17.81 -28.73 40.08
N PRO A 63 -17.26 -29.57 39.20
CA PRO A 63 -16.38 -30.62 39.73
C PRO A 63 -15.07 -30.76 38.95
N GLY A 64 -14.02 -31.07 39.70
CA GLY A 64 -12.72 -31.44 39.17
C GLY A 64 -12.61 -32.91 38.76
N SER A 65 -11.41 -33.21 38.25
CA SER A 65 -10.71 -34.50 38.21
C SER A 65 -11.40 -35.72 37.58
N GLY A 66 -10.84 -36.20 36.46
CA GLY A 66 -11.08 -37.55 35.96
C GLY A 66 -10.34 -37.87 34.66
N THR A 67 -9.09 -38.34 34.76
CA THR A 67 -8.52 -39.36 33.84
C THR A 67 -9.26 -40.70 34.01
N PRO A 68 -9.18 -41.74 33.13
CA PRO A 68 -8.41 -41.98 31.88
C PRO A 68 -9.32 -42.67 30.79
N PRO A 69 -8.91 -43.65 29.94
CA PRO A 69 -7.69 -43.91 29.14
C PRO A 69 -7.95 -44.01 27.61
N ALA A 70 -6.86 -44.22 26.88
CA ALA A 70 -6.79 -44.61 25.46
C ALA A 70 -7.51 -45.94 25.14
N SER A 71 -8.04 -46.07 23.92
CA SER A 71 -7.62 -47.08 22.91
C SER A 71 -8.60 -47.17 21.73
N ARG A 72 -8.02 -47.34 20.53
CA ARG A 72 -8.46 -48.20 19.38
C ARG A 72 -9.91 -47.99 18.88
N THR A 73 -10.21 -47.81 17.59
CA THR A 73 -9.79 -48.58 16.41
C THR A 73 -10.52 -48.01 15.20
N ARG A 74 -9.89 -47.99 14.02
CA ARG A 74 -10.60 -47.91 12.72
C ARG A 74 -11.40 -49.21 12.49
N PRO A 75 -12.45 -49.17 11.65
CA PRO A 75 -12.25 -49.77 10.32
C PRO A 75 -12.88 -48.99 9.15
N ARG A 76 -12.29 -49.24 7.97
CA ARG A 76 -12.78 -48.93 6.63
C ARG A 76 -13.83 -49.96 6.16
N ARG A 77 -14.60 -49.54 5.13
CA ARG A 77 -15.31 -50.28 4.04
C ARG A 77 -16.80 -49.92 4.06
N SER A 78 -17.55 -49.80 2.97
CA SER A 78 -17.31 -49.78 1.52
C SER A 78 -18.68 -49.57 0.85
N SER A 79 -18.71 -48.78 -0.24
CA SER A 79 -19.56 -48.90 -1.44
C SER A 79 -21.03 -49.35 -1.35
N SER A 80 -21.91 -48.55 -1.96
CA SER A 80 -22.94 -49.08 -2.88
C SER A 80 -23.30 -48.06 -3.96
N ARG A 81 -23.51 -48.57 -5.17
CA ARG A 81 -23.92 -47.91 -6.41
C ARG A 81 -25.45 -47.70 -6.42
N CYS A 82 -25.92 -46.71 -7.17
CA CYS A 82 -27.14 -46.86 -7.97
C CYS A 82 -27.06 -45.96 -9.23
N SER A 83 -27.77 -46.36 -10.26
CA SER A 83 -27.45 -46.24 -11.68
C SER A 83 -28.59 -45.62 -12.51
N GLN A 84 -28.20 -45.01 -13.64
CA GLN A 84 -28.97 -44.80 -14.90
C GLN A 84 -30.12 -43.76 -14.84
N ALA A 85 -30.42 -42.96 -15.87
CA ALA A 85 -30.39 -43.23 -17.31
C ALA A 85 -30.24 -41.97 -18.19
N CYS A 86 -29.73 -42.20 -19.41
CA CYS A 86 -29.65 -41.31 -20.57
C CYS A 86 -31.01 -40.79 -21.08
N ARG A 87 -30.99 -39.61 -21.73
CA ARG A 87 -31.46 -39.41 -23.12
C ARG A 87 -30.87 -38.14 -23.73
N SER A 88 -30.59 -38.25 -25.02
CA SER A 88 -29.83 -37.35 -25.91
C SER A 88 -30.74 -36.59 -26.90
N ARG A 89 -30.14 -35.60 -27.60
CA ARG A 89 -30.55 -34.90 -28.86
C ARG A 89 -31.30 -33.57 -28.62
N THR A 90 -31.07 -32.45 -29.33
CA THR A 90 -30.30 -32.13 -30.55
C THR A 90 -30.12 -30.60 -30.68
N SER A 91 -29.12 -30.21 -31.49
CA SER A 91 -28.75 -28.90 -32.08
C SER A 91 -29.85 -27.86 -32.40
N ALA A 92 -29.52 -26.57 -32.29
CA ALA A 92 -29.33 -25.63 -33.42
C ALA A 92 -29.21 -24.16 -32.97
N ALA A 93 -28.47 -23.37 -33.74
CA ALA A 93 -28.11 -21.97 -33.55
C ALA A 93 -29.22 -20.97 -33.96
N SER A 94 -29.23 -19.78 -33.34
CA SER A 94 -29.50 -18.49 -34.00
C SER A 94 -29.26 -17.28 -33.07
N GLU A 95 -28.71 -16.23 -33.68
CA GLU A 95 -28.29 -14.92 -33.15
C GLU A 95 -29.44 -13.92 -32.85
N PRO A 96 -29.17 -12.73 -32.26
CA PRO A 96 -30.10 -12.00 -31.41
C PRO A 96 -30.92 -10.91 -32.13
N ALA A 97 -32.11 -10.60 -31.58
CA ALA A 97 -32.97 -9.50 -32.00
C ALA A 97 -32.83 -8.29 -31.05
N GLY A 98 -32.64 -7.10 -31.63
CA GLY A 98 -32.48 -5.81 -30.94
C GLY A 98 -33.77 -5.22 -30.35
N PRO A 99 -33.68 -4.10 -29.60
CA PRO A 99 -34.80 -3.55 -28.85
C PRO A 99 -35.68 -2.61 -29.68
N VAL A 100 -36.99 -2.74 -29.45
CA VAL A 100 -38.07 -1.93 -30.04
C VAL A 100 -38.36 -0.71 -29.14
N THR A 101 -38.36 0.47 -29.76
CA THR A 101 -38.89 1.74 -29.24
C THR A 101 -40.41 1.71 -29.10
N SER A 102 -40.94 2.20 -27.98
CA SER A 102 -42.26 2.83 -27.95
C SER A 102 -42.32 3.97 -26.92
N ILE A 103 -42.79 5.12 -27.41
CA ILE A 103 -43.03 6.37 -26.68
C ILE A 103 -44.51 6.39 -26.29
N ARG A 104 -44.82 6.74 -25.05
CA ARG A 104 -46.15 7.25 -24.66
C ARG A 104 -45.99 8.57 -23.92
N THR A 105 -46.64 9.58 -24.46
CA THR A 105 -46.82 10.94 -23.99
C THR A 105 -47.80 10.99 -22.82
N ASP A 106 -47.54 11.83 -21.82
CA ASP A 106 -48.62 12.53 -21.12
C ASP A 106 -48.17 13.94 -20.73
N MET A 107 -49.03 14.92 -21.01
CA MET A 107 -48.84 16.36 -20.79
C MET A 107 -49.45 16.78 -19.46
N THR A 108 -48.79 17.65 -18.70
CA THR A 108 -49.38 18.89 -18.14
C THR A 108 -48.30 19.73 -17.45
N SER A 109 -48.20 21.01 -17.84
CA SER A 109 -47.42 22.08 -17.19
C SER A 109 -48.36 23.25 -16.88
N PRO A 110 -47.94 24.22 -16.04
CA PRO A 110 -47.67 25.55 -16.62
C PRO A 110 -46.49 26.34 -16.00
N HIS A 111 -45.55 26.75 -16.87
CA HIS A 111 -44.70 27.97 -16.94
C HIS A 111 -43.73 28.41 -15.80
N PRO A 112 -42.66 29.21 -16.06
CA PRO A 112 -42.24 29.87 -17.31
C PRO A 112 -40.81 29.52 -17.82
N CYS A 113 -40.57 29.84 -19.09
CA CYS A 113 -39.36 29.56 -19.86
C CYS A 113 -38.16 30.44 -19.46
N VAL A 114 -37.01 29.81 -19.20
CA VAL A 114 -35.68 30.43 -19.33
C VAL A 114 -34.98 29.78 -20.52
N ARG A 115 -34.77 30.54 -21.61
CA ARG A 115 -33.96 30.11 -22.76
C ARG A 115 -32.49 30.29 -22.44
N VAL A 116 -31.76 29.19 -22.26
CA VAL A 116 -30.30 29.18 -22.32
C VAL A 116 -29.89 28.80 -23.75
N ARG A 117 -29.27 29.74 -24.49
CA ARG A 117 -28.62 29.45 -25.76
C ARG A 117 -27.27 28.77 -25.47
N VAL A 118 -27.12 27.53 -25.91
CA VAL A 118 -25.79 26.89 -26.03
C VAL A 118 -25.37 26.98 -27.49
N TYR A 119 -24.28 27.69 -27.75
CA TYR A 119 -23.63 27.70 -29.06
C TYR A 119 -22.77 26.43 -29.18
N ALA A 120 -23.19 25.48 -30.02
CA ALA A 120 -22.31 24.42 -30.51
C ALA A 120 -21.79 24.86 -31.88
N SER A 121 -20.54 25.32 -31.94
CA SER A 121 -19.87 25.60 -33.21
C SER A 121 -19.36 24.30 -33.81
N ALA A 122 -20.11 23.75 -34.77
CA ALA A 122 -19.62 22.74 -35.70
C ALA A 122 -18.67 23.43 -36.69
N TRP A 123 -17.37 23.22 -36.54
CA TRP A 123 -16.39 23.50 -37.59
C TRP A 123 -16.13 22.22 -38.38
N THR A 124 -16.81 22.12 -39.52
CA THR A 124 -16.46 21.21 -40.61
C THR A 124 -15.23 21.77 -41.31
N SER A 125 -14.10 21.04 -41.26
CA SER A 125 -13.01 21.26 -42.20
C SER A 125 -12.63 19.93 -42.84
N ARG A 126 -13.03 19.80 -44.11
CA ARG A 126 -12.57 18.77 -45.04
C ARG A 126 -11.05 18.87 -45.13
N HIS A 127 -10.34 17.80 -44.78
CA HIS A 127 -8.97 17.60 -45.25
C HIS A 127 -8.97 16.33 -46.10
N THR A 128 -8.95 16.55 -47.41
CA THR A 128 -8.57 15.58 -48.43
C THR A 128 -7.17 15.06 -48.11
N VAL A 129 -7.04 13.76 -47.90
CA VAL A 129 -5.75 13.05 -47.90
C VAL A 129 -5.21 13.07 -49.33
N PRO A 130 -4.01 13.62 -49.62
CA PRO A 130 -3.35 13.35 -50.88
C PRO A 130 -2.82 11.92 -50.83
N HIS A 131 -3.33 11.06 -51.71
CA HIS A 131 -2.61 9.85 -52.09
C HIS A 131 -1.39 10.28 -52.91
N ASP A 132 -0.21 10.31 -52.30
CA ASP A 132 1.06 10.39 -53.03
C ASP A 132 1.60 8.97 -53.26
N ASN A 133 1.34 8.46 -54.46
CA ASN A 133 1.97 7.27 -55.02
C ASN A 133 3.25 7.69 -55.76
N SER A 134 4.30 8.06 -55.03
CA SER A 134 5.65 8.22 -55.58
C SER A 134 6.59 7.18 -54.99
N ALA A 135 6.51 5.97 -55.54
CA ALA A 135 7.60 5.01 -55.43
C ALA A 135 8.78 5.44 -56.33
N ARG A 136 10.00 5.21 -55.81
CA ARG A 136 11.29 5.16 -56.53
C ARG A 136 11.97 6.48 -56.88
N THR A 137 12.67 7.06 -55.91
CA THR A 137 14.04 7.50 -56.14
C THR A 137 14.89 7.08 -54.93
N GLY A 138 16.01 6.42 -55.20
CA GLY A 138 16.94 5.93 -54.18
C GLY A 138 17.79 7.07 -53.66
N GLU A 139 17.27 7.85 -52.73
CA GLU A 139 18.05 8.78 -51.92
C GLU A 139 18.35 8.15 -50.56
N ASN A 140 19.64 8.11 -50.23
CA ASN A 140 20.23 7.50 -49.06
C ASN A 140 19.53 7.92 -47.75
N TRP A 141 18.64 7.08 -47.25
CA TRP A 141 18.46 6.98 -45.80
C TRP A 141 19.72 6.31 -45.25
N ALA A 142 20.67 7.15 -44.85
CA ALA A 142 21.81 6.67 -44.09
C ALA A 142 21.27 5.94 -42.85
N ASP A 143 21.60 4.66 -42.74
CA ASP A 143 21.43 3.89 -41.51
C ASP A 143 22.00 4.74 -40.35
N PRO A 144 21.22 5.10 -39.32
CA PRO A 144 21.71 5.90 -38.20
C PRO A 144 22.90 5.24 -37.49
N ARG A 145 23.16 3.96 -37.75
CA ARG A 145 24.39 3.25 -37.33
C ARG A 145 25.68 3.71 -38.03
N ARG A 146 25.62 4.61 -39.02
CA ARG A 146 26.78 5.15 -39.76
C ARG A 146 27.23 6.53 -39.29
N SER A 147 26.41 7.30 -38.59
CA SER A 147 26.85 8.48 -37.84
C SER A 147 27.29 8.02 -36.46
N GLY A 148 28.42 8.47 -35.94
CA GLY A 148 28.89 8.14 -34.58
C GLY A 148 28.02 8.69 -33.45
N GLU A 149 26.72 8.85 -33.65
CA GLU A 149 25.73 9.11 -32.61
C GLU A 149 25.52 7.83 -31.81
N THR A 150 25.77 7.89 -30.51
CA THR A 150 25.32 6.87 -29.56
C THR A 150 23.82 6.66 -29.74
N VAL A 151 23.43 5.49 -30.25
CA VAL A 151 22.02 5.08 -30.32
C VAL A 151 21.48 5.04 -28.90
N ARG A 152 20.67 6.03 -28.54
CA ARG A 152 20.01 6.10 -27.23
C ARG A 152 18.81 5.17 -27.27
N THR A 153 18.72 4.24 -26.32
CA THR A 153 17.55 3.36 -26.19
C THR A 153 16.51 4.02 -25.29
N ALA A 154 15.32 4.28 -25.83
CA ALA A 154 14.21 4.80 -25.04
C ALA A 154 13.67 3.70 -24.11
N VAL A 155 13.46 4.02 -22.84
CA VAL A 155 12.98 3.08 -21.81
C VAL A 155 11.81 3.65 -21.05
N ALA A 156 10.90 2.77 -20.64
CA ALA A 156 9.83 3.11 -19.73
C ALA A 156 9.66 2.03 -18.66
N ALA A 157 9.13 2.42 -17.51
CA ALA A 157 8.78 1.49 -16.46
C ALA A 157 7.51 1.90 -15.75
N PHE A 158 6.75 0.90 -15.34
CA PHE A 158 5.49 1.06 -14.66
C PHE A 158 5.54 0.41 -13.28
N ASP A 159 4.97 1.10 -12.30
CA ASP A 159 4.58 0.54 -11.01
C ASP A 159 3.07 0.56 -10.93
N VAL A 160 2.45 -0.62 -11.08
CA VAL A 160 1.01 -0.79 -11.24
C VAL A 160 0.40 -1.27 -9.93
N GLY A 161 -0.19 -0.32 -9.19
CA GLY A 161 -0.93 -0.58 -7.96
C GLY A 161 -2.44 -0.61 -8.18
N GLY A 162 -3.20 -1.04 -7.17
CA GLY A 162 -4.66 -1.19 -7.28
C GLY A 162 -5.43 0.14 -7.31
N THR A 163 -4.88 1.21 -6.73
CA THR A 163 -5.52 2.54 -6.69
C THR A 163 -4.88 3.52 -7.65
N ASN A 164 -3.54 3.55 -7.69
CA ASN A 164 -2.78 4.42 -8.58
C ASN A 164 -1.67 3.61 -9.24
N SER A 165 -1.35 3.98 -10.48
CA SER A 165 -0.20 3.47 -11.21
C SER A 165 0.71 4.63 -11.58
N ARG A 166 2.01 4.35 -11.65
CA ARG A 166 3.03 5.34 -12.02
C ARG A 166 3.82 4.86 -13.21
N LEU A 167 4.24 5.81 -14.02
CA LEU A 167 5.11 5.63 -15.16
C LEU A 167 6.35 6.50 -14.96
N ARG A 168 7.54 5.92 -15.17
CA ARG A 168 8.77 6.67 -15.45
C ARG A 168 9.27 6.35 -16.84
N GLY A 169 9.73 7.35 -17.57
CA GLY A 169 10.22 7.16 -18.93
C GLY A 169 11.33 8.14 -19.30
N GLY A 170 12.30 7.67 -20.08
CA GLY A 170 13.46 8.45 -20.47
C GLY A 170 14.38 7.65 -21.38
N TRP A 171 15.68 7.90 -21.28
CA TRP A 171 16.71 7.23 -22.08
C TRP A 171 17.62 6.39 -21.19
N ALA A 172 17.95 5.18 -21.63
CA ALA A 172 18.80 4.28 -20.87
C ALA A 172 20.17 4.93 -20.59
N GLY A 173 20.56 4.96 -19.31
CA GLY A 173 21.85 5.51 -18.85
C GLY A 173 21.87 7.02 -18.62
N GLU A 174 20.79 7.74 -18.94
CA GLU A 174 20.69 9.18 -18.71
C GLU A 174 19.96 9.47 -17.38
N PRO A 175 20.34 10.54 -16.66
CA PRO A 175 19.70 10.91 -15.40
C PRO A 175 18.29 11.52 -15.59
N GLU A 176 18.00 12.09 -16.76
CA GLU A 176 16.70 12.70 -17.03
C GLU A 176 15.61 11.66 -17.36
N TYR A 177 14.51 11.74 -16.62
CA TYR A 177 13.28 10.99 -16.87
C TYR A 177 12.07 11.86 -16.60
N GLY A 178 10.98 11.58 -17.31
CA GLY A 178 9.65 12.05 -16.93
C GLY A 178 8.98 11.07 -15.97
N GLU A 179 8.05 11.61 -15.17
CA GLU A 179 7.23 10.81 -14.25
C GLU A 179 5.76 11.21 -14.38
N TRP A 180 4.89 10.21 -14.48
CA TRP A 180 3.45 10.38 -14.60
C TRP A 180 2.74 9.48 -13.59
N LYS A 181 1.58 9.94 -13.13
CA LYS A 181 0.71 9.21 -12.22
C LYS A 181 -0.70 9.20 -12.77
N VAL A 182 -1.31 8.02 -12.79
CA VAL A 182 -2.70 7.82 -13.22
C VAL A 182 -3.48 7.08 -12.14
N ARG A 183 -4.81 7.23 -12.13
CA ARG A 183 -5.65 6.39 -11.27
C ARG A 183 -5.93 5.09 -11.99
N THR A 184 -5.69 3.97 -11.33
CA THR A 184 -5.80 2.66 -11.98
C THR A 184 -7.24 2.34 -12.38
N ALA A 185 -8.21 2.80 -11.58
CA ALA A 185 -9.64 2.60 -11.83
C ALA A 185 -10.17 3.31 -13.10
N ASP A 186 -9.39 4.21 -13.70
CA ASP A 186 -9.78 4.89 -14.94
C ASP A 186 -9.56 3.99 -16.19
N PHE A 187 -9.00 2.79 -16.02
CA PHE A 187 -8.68 1.87 -17.12
C PHE A 187 -9.37 0.50 -16.94
N PRO A 188 -9.82 -0.14 -18.04
CA PRO A 188 -10.48 -1.44 -18.00
C PRO A 188 -9.51 -2.64 -18.06
N SER A 189 -8.23 -2.42 -18.39
CA SER A 189 -7.21 -3.47 -18.43
C SER A 189 -5.79 -2.91 -18.22
N LEU A 190 -4.83 -3.81 -17.96
CA LEU A 190 -3.41 -3.47 -17.86
C LEU A 190 -2.84 -2.94 -19.19
N GLY A 191 -3.23 -3.55 -20.30
CA GLY A 191 -2.80 -3.12 -21.63
C GLY A 191 -3.29 -1.71 -21.96
N ASP A 192 -4.56 -1.40 -21.67
CA ASP A 192 -5.14 -0.06 -21.89
C ASP A 192 -4.44 1.00 -21.04
N LEU A 193 -4.14 0.68 -19.77
CA LEU A 193 -3.40 1.58 -18.89
C LEU A 193 -2.02 1.90 -19.46
N VAL A 194 -1.26 0.88 -19.87
CA VAL A 194 0.10 1.07 -20.40
C VAL A 194 0.05 1.88 -21.69
N THR A 195 -0.81 1.51 -22.64
CA THR A 195 -0.94 2.18 -23.94
C THR A 195 -1.36 3.64 -23.80
N ALA A 196 -2.38 3.92 -22.98
CA ALA A 196 -2.84 5.28 -22.76
C ALA A 196 -1.78 6.13 -22.06
N SER A 197 -1.11 5.60 -21.04
CA SER A 197 -0.07 6.32 -20.30
C SER A 197 1.14 6.66 -21.17
N LEU A 198 1.59 5.73 -22.02
CA LEU A 198 2.66 6.02 -22.99
C LEU A 198 2.23 7.07 -24.03
N GLY A 199 0.97 7.00 -24.47
CA GLY A 199 0.37 7.97 -25.38
C GLY A 199 0.35 9.39 -24.79
N GLU A 200 -0.18 9.54 -23.58
CA GLU A 200 -0.25 10.82 -22.85
C GLU A 200 1.15 11.39 -22.57
N ALA A 201 2.10 10.53 -22.18
CA ALA A 201 3.48 10.92 -21.95
C ALA A 201 4.26 11.25 -23.24
N GLY A 202 3.71 10.95 -24.42
CA GLY A 202 4.40 11.11 -25.71
C GLY A 202 5.60 10.17 -25.88
N LEU A 203 5.66 9.07 -25.14
CA LEU A 203 6.80 8.15 -25.12
C LEU A 203 6.65 7.03 -26.16
N ARG A 204 7.78 6.63 -26.75
CA ARG A 204 7.90 5.46 -27.65
C ARG A 204 9.10 4.61 -27.22
N PRO A 205 9.01 3.92 -26.07
CA PRO A 205 10.13 3.14 -25.53
C PRO A 205 10.39 1.88 -26.35
N GLU A 206 11.64 1.47 -26.42
CA GLU A 206 12.05 0.18 -26.98
C GLU A 206 12.05 -0.94 -25.93
N ALA A 207 12.24 -0.58 -24.66
CA ALA A 207 12.19 -1.52 -23.54
C ALA A 207 11.27 -1.00 -22.43
N VAL A 208 10.42 -1.89 -21.92
CA VAL A 208 9.42 -1.60 -20.89
C VAL A 208 9.49 -2.64 -19.79
N VAL A 209 9.52 -2.18 -18.54
CA VAL A 209 9.31 -3.02 -17.36
C VAL A 209 7.97 -2.71 -16.72
N LEU A 210 7.13 -3.72 -16.53
CA LEU A 210 5.89 -3.63 -15.75
C LEU A 210 6.12 -4.28 -14.40
N ALA A 211 6.20 -3.47 -13.33
CA ALA A 211 6.12 -3.94 -11.97
C ALA A 211 4.64 -4.01 -11.56
N VAL A 212 4.15 -5.21 -11.26
CA VAL A 212 2.73 -5.46 -11.03
C VAL A 212 2.52 -6.16 -9.69
N ALA A 213 1.43 -5.80 -9.01
CA ALA A 213 1.01 -6.48 -7.79
C ALA A 213 0.60 -7.94 -8.06
N GLY A 214 1.19 -8.85 -7.30
CA GLY A 214 0.87 -10.28 -7.31
C GLY A 214 1.89 -11.17 -8.03
N ARG A 215 1.54 -12.45 -8.14
CA ARG A 215 2.42 -13.49 -8.71
C ARG A 215 2.61 -13.30 -10.21
N VAL A 216 3.87 -13.23 -10.64
CA VAL A 216 4.27 -13.24 -12.05
C VAL A 216 4.85 -14.62 -12.41
N PRO A 217 4.15 -15.45 -13.20
CA PRO A 217 4.67 -16.74 -13.64
C PRO A 217 5.81 -16.57 -14.65
N ALA A 218 6.59 -17.63 -14.90
CA ALA A 218 7.76 -17.59 -15.79
C ALA A 218 7.46 -17.13 -17.23
N HIS A 219 6.24 -17.40 -17.73
CA HIS A 219 5.80 -16.95 -19.05
C HIS A 219 5.44 -15.44 -19.10
N GLY A 220 5.39 -14.74 -17.97
CA GLY A 220 5.14 -13.30 -17.90
C GLY A 220 3.67 -12.88 -17.99
N ASN A 221 2.76 -13.73 -18.49
CA ASN A 221 1.32 -13.44 -18.44
C ASN A 221 0.83 -13.27 -16.99
N VAL A 222 0.07 -12.22 -16.73
CA VAL A 222 -0.32 -11.85 -15.36
C VAL A 222 -1.81 -11.57 -15.24
N GLN A 223 -2.39 -12.07 -14.15
CA GLN A 223 -3.68 -11.64 -13.64
C GLN A 223 -3.42 -10.80 -12.40
N MET A 224 -3.84 -9.54 -12.40
CA MET A 224 -3.62 -8.64 -11.26
C MET A 224 -4.41 -9.12 -10.04
N THR A 225 -3.74 -9.34 -8.91
CA THR A 225 -4.37 -9.86 -7.68
C THR A 225 -5.33 -8.87 -7.04
N ASN A 226 -4.99 -7.58 -7.09
CA ASN A 226 -5.81 -6.49 -6.57
C ASN A 226 -6.87 -5.98 -7.56
N LEU A 227 -6.83 -6.43 -8.82
CA LEU A 227 -7.77 -6.09 -9.89
C LEU A 227 -8.22 -7.37 -10.63
N PRO A 228 -8.88 -8.32 -9.94
CA PRO A 228 -9.21 -9.62 -10.53
C PRO A 228 -10.27 -9.55 -11.65
N HIS A 229 -10.93 -8.40 -11.79
CA HIS A 229 -11.91 -8.14 -12.85
C HIS A 229 -11.25 -7.70 -14.18
N TRP A 230 -9.98 -7.30 -14.16
CA TRP A 230 -9.23 -7.06 -15.40
C TRP A 230 -8.99 -8.38 -16.13
N PRO A 231 -8.95 -8.39 -17.48
CA PRO A 231 -8.61 -9.58 -18.23
C PRO A 231 -7.15 -10.01 -17.97
N LEU A 232 -6.86 -11.28 -18.27
CA LEU A 232 -5.49 -11.80 -18.28
C LEU A 232 -4.64 -10.97 -19.23
N PHE A 233 -3.50 -10.46 -18.76
CA PHE A 233 -2.54 -9.76 -19.59
C PHE A 233 -1.57 -10.76 -20.23
N GLU A 234 -1.57 -10.82 -21.56
CA GLU A 234 -0.70 -11.70 -22.35
C GLU A 234 0.55 -10.92 -22.81
N ARG A 235 1.67 -11.13 -22.09
CA ARG A 235 2.90 -10.34 -22.27
C ARG A 235 3.39 -10.36 -23.72
N ASP A 236 3.51 -11.55 -24.31
CA ASP A 236 4.13 -11.71 -25.63
C ASP A 236 3.27 -11.13 -26.75
N VAL A 237 1.94 -11.23 -26.60
CA VAL A 237 0.99 -10.61 -27.54
C VAL A 237 1.14 -9.10 -27.50
N PHE A 238 1.07 -8.50 -26.30
CA PHE A 238 1.21 -7.06 -26.13
C PHE A 238 2.59 -6.55 -26.61
N ALA A 239 3.66 -7.27 -26.29
CA ALA A 239 5.01 -6.92 -26.72
C ALA A 239 5.14 -6.90 -28.25
N ALA A 240 4.56 -7.89 -28.94
CA ALA A 240 4.57 -7.98 -30.40
C ALA A 240 3.73 -6.88 -31.06
N GLU A 241 2.55 -6.59 -30.51
CA GLU A 241 1.66 -5.52 -31.02
C GLU A 241 2.29 -4.13 -30.93
N HIS A 242 3.07 -3.89 -29.86
CA HIS A 242 3.72 -2.60 -29.62
C HIS A 242 5.17 -2.53 -30.15
N GLY A 243 5.75 -3.64 -30.59
CA GLY A 243 7.14 -3.70 -31.03
C GLY A 243 8.16 -3.39 -29.93
N ILE A 244 7.87 -3.78 -28.68
CA ILE A 244 8.69 -3.46 -27.50
C ILE A 244 9.29 -4.70 -26.86
N ARG A 245 10.46 -4.57 -26.24
CA ARG A 245 10.99 -5.55 -25.28
C ARG A 245 10.25 -5.36 -23.95
N LEU A 246 9.39 -6.31 -23.60
CA LEU A 246 8.56 -6.22 -22.40
C LEU A 246 9.00 -7.23 -21.34
N ARG A 247 9.28 -6.74 -20.14
CA ARG A 247 9.48 -7.57 -18.95
C ARG A 247 8.39 -7.27 -17.94
N VAL A 248 7.78 -8.32 -17.40
CA VAL A 248 6.84 -8.21 -16.27
C VAL A 248 7.53 -8.76 -15.04
N VAL A 249 7.52 -8.00 -13.95
CA VAL A 249 8.10 -8.36 -12.66
C VAL A 249 7.08 -8.12 -11.55
N ASN A 250 7.26 -8.79 -10.42
CA ASN A 250 6.48 -8.49 -9.24
C ASN A 250 6.89 -7.10 -8.69
N ASP A 251 5.93 -6.39 -8.09
CA ASP A 251 6.12 -5.08 -7.44
C ASP A 251 7.23 -5.06 -6.38
N MET A 252 7.35 -6.12 -5.57
CA MET A 252 8.44 -6.26 -4.61
C MET A 252 9.79 -6.54 -5.28
N THR A 253 9.82 -7.15 -6.47
CA THR A 253 11.06 -7.24 -7.27
C THR A 253 11.58 -5.85 -7.62
N ALA A 254 10.70 -4.99 -8.16
CA ALA A 254 11.07 -3.63 -8.48
C ALA A 254 11.47 -2.86 -7.23
N THR A 255 10.69 -2.97 -6.15
CA THR A 255 11.00 -2.32 -4.86
C THR A 255 12.37 -2.71 -4.32
N ALA A 256 12.72 -4.00 -4.33
CA ALA A 256 14.04 -4.47 -3.87
C ALA A 256 15.19 -3.87 -4.71
N HIS A 257 15.06 -3.82 -6.03
CA HIS A 257 16.05 -3.18 -6.90
C HIS A 257 16.14 -1.66 -6.72
N GLY A 258 15.03 -1.01 -6.36
CA GLY A 258 15.01 0.40 -5.99
C GLY A 258 15.70 0.68 -4.65
N MET A 259 15.61 -0.26 -3.71
CA MET A 259 16.21 -0.16 -2.38
C MET A 259 17.71 -0.50 -2.33
N ALA A 260 18.20 -1.26 -3.31
CA ALA A 260 19.58 -1.76 -3.35
C ALA A 260 20.64 -0.64 -3.29
N ASP A 261 20.37 0.48 -3.95
CA ASP A 261 21.35 1.56 -4.17
C ASP A 261 20.89 2.90 -3.58
N LEU A 262 20.05 2.86 -2.54
CA LEU A 262 19.66 4.08 -1.84
C LEU A 262 20.90 4.71 -1.19
N ALA A 263 21.13 5.99 -1.46
CA ALA A 263 22.19 6.75 -0.84
C ALA A 263 21.92 6.95 0.66
N PRO A 264 22.96 7.27 1.48
CA PRO A 264 22.80 7.43 2.92
C PRO A 264 21.74 8.46 3.35
N ASP A 265 21.51 9.50 2.53
CA ASP A 265 20.49 10.54 2.73
C ASP A 265 19.09 10.15 2.21
N GLU A 266 18.99 9.04 1.47
CA GLU A 266 17.72 8.47 0.98
C GLU A 266 17.13 7.42 1.93
N VAL A 267 17.81 7.15 3.05
CA VAL A 267 17.37 6.22 4.08
C VAL A 267 17.41 6.84 5.47
N ARG A 268 16.53 6.35 6.35
CA ARG A 268 16.56 6.65 7.77
C ARG A 268 16.85 5.38 8.58
N PRO A 269 17.98 5.31 9.30
CA PRO A 269 18.22 4.22 10.24
C PRO A 269 17.14 4.17 11.31
N LEU A 270 16.60 2.98 11.56
CA LEU A 270 15.66 2.71 12.65
C LEU A 270 16.33 1.93 13.79
N THR A 271 17.44 1.25 13.51
CA THR A 271 18.35 0.67 14.52
C THR A 271 19.69 1.40 14.51
N HIS A 272 20.51 1.16 15.55
CA HIS A 272 21.80 1.81 15.73
C HIS A 272 22.94 1.15 14.93
N HIS A 273 22.69 0.03 14.26
CA HIS A 273 23.71 -0.71 13.51
C HIS A 273 23.88 -0.17 12.09
N ASP A 274 25.13 -0.09 11.64
CA ASP A 274 25.48 0.38 10.30
C ASP A 274 25.23 -0.71 9.24
N ALA A 275 24.36 -0.39 8.28
CA ALA A 275 24.05 -1.23 7.13
C ALA A 275 25.27 -1.54 6.25
N ALA A 276 26.29 -0.67 6.23
CA ALA A 276 27.49 -0.84 5.41
C ALA A 276 28.34 -2.06 5.80
N SER A 277 28.15 -2.60 7.00
CA SER A 277 28.96 -3.69 7.55
C SER A 277 28.47 -5.11 7.20
N ARG A 278 27.27 -5.27 6.61
CA ARG A 278 26.58 -6.58 6.48
C ARG A 278 25.86 -6.81 5.14
N ALA A 279 26.07 -5.98 4.12
CA ALA A 279 25.17 -5.86 2.97
C ALA A 279 25.38 -6.86 1.81
N ASP A 280 25.57 -8.15 2.10
CA ASP A 280 25.50 -9.16 1.04
C ASP A 280 24.04 -9.52 0.68
N GLU A 281 23.08 -9.28 1.58
CA GLU A 281 21.65 -9.49 1.33
C GLU A 281 20.81 -8.31 1.82
N LEU A 282 19.75 -7.99 1.07
CA LEU A 282 18.76 -6.98 1.41
C LEU A 282 17.37 -7.61 1.48
N LEU A 283 16.73 -7.54 2.64
CA LEU A 283 15.31 -7.84 2.80
C LEU A 283 14.50 -6.56 2.64
N ALA A 284 13.84 -6.42 1.48
CA ALA A 284 12.88 -5.37 1.21
C ALA A 284 11.53 -5.74 1.81
N VAL A 285 10.95 -4.84 2.61
CA VAL A 285 9.60 -5.04 3.19
C VAL A 285 8.74 -3.82 2.90
N SER A 286 7.54 -4.06 2.35
CA SER A 286 6.56 -3.03 2.05
C SER A 286 5.32 -3.21 2.91
N VAL A 287 4.84 -2.13 3.51
CA VAL A 287 3.57 -2.08 4.24
C VAL A 287 2.72 -0.91 3.75
N GLY A 288 1.62 -1.21 3.09
CA GLY A 288 0.69 -0.22 2.54
C GLY A 288 -0.67 -0.85 2.25
N SER A 289 -1.20 -0.60 1.05
CA SER A 289 -2.43 -1.24 0.56
C SER A 289 -2.32 -2.76 0.42
N GLY A 290 -1.11 -3.30 0.48
CA GLY A 290 -0.79 -4.70 0.73
C GLY A 290 0.45 -4.81 1.63
N VAL A 291 0.83 -6.02 2.00
CA VAL A 291 2.04 -6.32 2.78
C VAL A 291 2.89 -7.33 2.02
N GLY A 292 4.11 -6.95 1.64
CA GLY A 292 4.97 -7.77 0.80
C GLY A 292 6.42 -7.76 1.28
N SER A 293 7.18 -8.79 0.89
CA SER A 293 8.62 -8.80 1.07
C SER A 293 9.37 -9.46 -0.08
N ALA A 294 10.62 -9.07 -0.25
CA ALA A 294 11.53 -9.69 -1.20
C ALA A 294 12.96 -9.68 -0.65
N LEU A 295 13.67 -10.79 -0.86
CA LEU A 295 15.08 -10.92 -0.56
C LEU A 295 15.89 -10.70 -1.83
N LEU A 296 16.74 -9.68 -1.85
CA LEU A 296 17.77 -9.46 -2.85
C LEU A 296 19.07 -10.04 -2.33
N ASP A 297 19.64 -11.03 -3.02
CA ASP A 297 20.93 -11.60 -2.66
C ASP A 297 22.12 -10.84 -3.29
N GLY A 298 23.33 -11.20 -2.85
CA GLY A 298 24.58 -10.54 -3.27
C GLY A 298 24.92 -10.74 -4.75
N HIS A 299 24.21 -11.63 -5.44
CA HIS A 299 24.32 -11.83 -6.89
C HIS A 299 23.30 -10.98 -7.68
N GLY A 300 22.48 -10.19 -6.98
CA GLY A 300 21.46 -9.35 -7.58
C GLY A 300 20.18 -10.11 -7.94
N THR A 301 20.01 -11.35 -7.45
CA THR A 301 18.79 -12.13 -7.67
C THR A 301 17.75 -11.79 -6.61
N VAL A 302 16.52 -11.52 -7.06
CA VAL A 302 15.41 -11.24 -6.15
C VAL A 302 14.51 -12.46 -5.99
N ARG A 303 14.29 -12.87 -4.74
CA ARG A 303 13.29 -13.85 -4.32
C ARG A 303 12.13 -13.12 -3.65
N THR A 304 11.02 -12.98 -4.35
CA THR A 304 9.78 -12.38 -3.82
C THR A 304 8.99 -13.39 -2.99
N SER A 305 8.26 -12.91 -2.00
CA SER A 305 7.35 -13.76 -1.21
C SER A 305 6.01 -13.07 -0.97
N GLU A 306 4.97 -13.88 -0.84
CA GLU A 306 3.61 -13.47 -0.46
C GLU A 306 3.48 -13.37 1.07
N SER A 307 4.49 -12.78 1.72
CA SER A 307 4.66 -12.88 3.17
C SER A 307 3.59 -12.16 3.97
N GLY A 308 2.86 -11.20 3.40
CA GLY A 308 1.68 -10.62 4.04
C GLY A 308 0.54 -11.61 4.23
N HIS A 309 0.48 -12.67 3.42
CA HIS A 309 -0.59 -13.68 3.48
C HIS A 309 -0.30 -14.83 4.46
N VAL A 310 0.83 -14.80 5.18
CA VAL A 310 1.08 -15.77 6.26
C VAL A 310 0.14 -15.51 7.43
N THR A 311 -0.22 -16.57 8.16
CA THR A 311 -1.05 -16.47 9.35
C THR A 311 -0.39 -15.58 10.40
N TRP A 312 -1.13 -14.60 10.91
CA TRP A 312 -0.71 -13.82 12.07
C TRP A 312 -1.00 -14.58 13.38
N GLN A 313 -0.09 -14.47 14.35
CA GLN A 313 -0.18 -15.13 15.65
C GLN A 313 -0.11 -14.07 16.76
N PRO A 314 -1.10 -14.00 17.67
CA PRO A 314 -1.07 -13.08 18.81
C PRO A 314 -0.12 -13.58 19.89
N VAL A 315 0.60 -12.67 20.54
CA VAL A 315 1.57 -13.01 21.60
C VAL A 315 1.22 -12.47 22.99
N ASP A 316 0.17 -11.66 23.10
CA ASP A 316 -0.36 -11.17 24.38
C ASP A 316 -1.89 -11.08 24.39
N ASP A 317 -2.46 -10.71 25.54
CA ASP A 317 -3.92 -10.62 25.74
C ASP A 317 -4.58 -9.52 24.90
N THR A 318 -3.87 -8.41 24.63
CA THR A 318 -4.40 -7.32 23.79
C THR A 318 -4.53 -7.83 22.35
N GLU A 319 -3.52 -8.53 21.87
CA GLU A 319 -3.50 -9.13 20.54
C GLU A 319 -4.48 -10.30 20.41
N ALA A 320 -4.63 -11.13 21.45
CA ALA A 320 -5.65 -12.16 21.48
C ALA A 320 -7.06 -11.55 21.40
N GLY A 321 -7.29 -10.43 22.11
CA GLY A 321 -8.51 -9.65 22.01
C GLY A 321 -8.71 -9.06 20.62
N TYR A 322 -7.66 -8.54 19.99
CA TYR A 322 -7.72 -8.03 18.62
C TYR A 322 -8.02 -9.14 17.60
N LEU A 323 -7.41 -10.32 17.73
CA LEU A 323 -7.71 -11.47 16.88
C LEU A 323 -9.18 -11.91 17.04
N ALA A 324 -9.69 -11.94 18.27
CA ALA A 324 -11.09 -12.23 18.53
C ALA A 324 -12.02 -11.19 17.88
N PHE A 325 -11.66 -9.90 17.98
CA PHE A 325 -12.37 -8.83 17.29
C PHE A 325 -12.36 -9.01 15.76
N LEU A 326 -11.20 -9.33 15.17
CA LEU A 326 -11.07 -9.55 13.73
C LEU A 326 -11.95 -10.69 13.21
N ARG A 327 -12.09 -11.75 14.02
CA ARG A 327 -12.96 -12.90 13.73
C ARG A 327 -14.44 -12.66 14.07
N SER A 328 -14.74 -11.61 14.81
CA SER A 328 -16.12 -11.27 15.16
C SER A 328 -16.85 -10.65 13.98
N GLY A 329 -18.19 -10.66 14.02
CA GLY A 329 -19.02 -10.05 12.99
C GLY A 329 -18.76 -8.55 12.76
N SER A 330 -18.08 -7.84 13.68
CA SER A 330 -17.70 -6.44 13.52
C SER A 330 -16.60 -6.21 12.47
N ALA A 331 -15.68 -7.17 12.29
CA ALA A 331 -14.62 -7.09 11.28
C ALA A 331 -14.89 -8.04 10.09
N GLY A 332 -15.64 -9.12 10.31
CA GLY A 332 -16.19 -10.01 9.29
C GLY A 332 -15.16 -10.86 8.56
N LEU A 333 -13.99 -11.11 9.15
CA LEU A 333 -13.00 -12.01 8.56
C LEU A 333 -13.35 -13.46 8.89
N GLU A 334 -13.70 -14.23 7.85
CA GLU A 334 -13.89 -15.67 7.96
C GLU A 334 -12.54 -16.40 7.80
N GLY A 335 -12.23 -17.31 8.72
CA GLY A 335 -11.06 -18.19 8.60
C GLY A 335 -9.76 -17.67 9.21
N VAL A 336 -8.66 -17.82 8.45
CA VAL A 336 -7.30 -17.50 8.90
C VAL A 336 -7.08 -16.00 8.75
N VAL A 337 -6.70 -15.34 9.85
CA VAL A 337 -6.29 -13.94 9.82
C VAL A 337 -4.82 -13.88 9.43
N THR A 338 -4.54 -13.22 8.32
CA THR A 338 -3.20 -13.03 7.79
C THR A 338 -2.52 -11.80 8.39
N VAL A 339 -1.19 -11.68 8.22
CA VAL A 339 -0.44 -10.49 8.60
C VAL A 339 -1.03 -9.25 7.92
N GLU A 340 -1.25 -9.29 6.62
CA GLU A 340 -1.82 -8.19 5.85
C GLU A 340 -3.16 -7.74 6.45
N GLU A 341 -4.03 -8.67 6.82
CA GLU A 341 -5.32 -8.32 7.39
C GLU A 341 -5.25 -7.70 8.79
N SER A 342 -4.18 -8.02 9.54
CA SER A 342 -3.95 -7.56 10.90
C SER A 342 -3.27 -6.19 11.00
N ILE A 343 -2.28 -5.88 10.14
CA ILE A 343 -1.48 -4.63 10.26
C ILE A 343 -1.64 -3.67 9.09
N GLY A 344 -2.01 -4.17 7.92
CA GLY A 344 -1.90 -3.42 6.67
C GLY A 344 -3.08 -3.68 5.75
N GLY A 345 -2.81 -3.69 4.46
CA GLY A 345 -3.88 -3.79 3.49
C GLY A 345 -4.74 -2.52 3.45
N LEU A 346 -5.76 -2.53 2.62
CA LEU A 346 -6.71 -1.40 2.50
C LEU A 346 -7.49 -1.10 3.78
N ARG A 347 -7.52 -2.02 4.76
CA ARG A 347 -8.36 -1.95 5.96
C ARG A 347 -7.63 -2.14 7.29
N GLY A 348 -6.30 -2.29 7.31
CA GLY A 348 -5.56 -2.60 8.54
C GLY A 348 -5.74 -1.54 9.62
N PHE A 349 -5.43 -0.29 9.28
CA PHE A 349 -5.64 0.85 10.19
C PHE A 349 -7.10 1.05 10.56
N ASP A 350 -8.05 0.79 9.66
CA ASP A 350 -9.48 0.81 9.98
C ASP A 350 -9.83 -0.21 11.06
N ARG A 351 -9.39 -1.46 10.91
CA ARG A 351 -9.67 -2.54 11.85
C ARG A 351 -9.04 -2.29 13.21
N MET A 352 -7.78 -1.83 13.23
CA MET A 352 -7.10 -1.48 14.49
C MET A 352 -7.79 -0.30 15.19
N TYR A 353 -8.21 0.72 14.42
CA TYR A 353 -8.97 1.85 14.96
C TYR A 353 -10.31 1.41 15.54
N ASP A 354 -11.08 0.59 14.82
CA ASP A 354 -12.37 0.09 15.30
C ASP A 354 -12.21 -0.77 16.55
N TYR A 355 -11.20 -1.64 16.60
CA TYR A 355 -10.88 -2.41 17.81
C TYR A 355 -10.56 -1.51 19.00
N VAL A 356 -9.62 -0.57 18.84
CA VAL A 356 -9.23 0.36 19.91
C VAL A 356 -10.44 1.18 20.38
N CYS A 357 -11.27 1.65 19.44
CA CYS A 357 -12.48 2.41 19.75
C CYS A 357 -13.60 1.58 20.41
N SER A 358 -13.65 0.27 20.17
CA SER A 358 -14.58 -0.65 20.83
C SER A 358 -14.28 -0.82 22.32
N THR A 359 -13.01 -0.64 22.71
CA THR A 359 -12.57 -0.74 24.11
C THR A 359 -12.75 0.58 24.88
N ALA A 360 -12.66 1.72 24.19
CA ALA A 360 -12.88 3.04 24.77
C ALA A 360 -13.17 4.09 23.68
N PRO A 361 -14.03 5.09 23.93
CA PRO A 361 -14.44 6.04 22.90
C PRO A 361 -13.28 6.92 22.40
N PRO A 362 -13.21 7.22 21.09
CA PRO A 362 -12.27 8.18 20.51
C PRO A 362 -12.65 9.63 20.81
N ALA A 363 -11.69 10.55 20.62
CA ALA A 363 -11.98 11.98 20.62
C ALA A 363 -13.01 12.30 19.51
N PRO A 364 -14.02 13.15 19.76
CA PRO A 364 -15.07 13.44 18.78
C PRO A 364 -14.53 13.95 17.44
N ALA A 365 -13.48 14.79 17.47
CA ALA A 365 -12.86 15.33 16.27
C ALA A 365 -12.19 14.25 15.41
N LEU A 366 -11.44 13.33 16.03
CA LEU A 366 -10.82 12.21 15.33
C LEU A 366 -11.89 11.28 14.74
N HIS A 367 -12.93 10.97 15.51
CA HIS A 367 -14.02 10.13 15.06
C HIS A 367 -14.77 10.72 13.86
N ALA A 368 -15.06 12.03 13.88
CA ALA A 368 -15.67 12.73 12.76
C ALA A 368 -14.78 12.69 11.51
N ALA A 369 -13.47 12.92 11.67
CA ALA A 369 -12.51 12.89 10.55
C ALA A 369 -12.40 11.49 9.93
N VAL A 370 -12.30 10.43 10.75
CA VAL A 370 -12.26 9.05 10.27
C VAL A 370 -13.57 8.67 9.56
N THR A 371 -14.71 9.08 10.11
CA THR A 371 -16.02 8.83 9.50
C THR A 371 -16.12 9.49 8.12
N GLU A 372 -15.69 10.74 8.00
CA GLU A 372 -15.69 11.46 6.73
C GLU A 372 -14.72 10.85 5.71
N ALA A 373 -13.53 10.42 6.15
CA ALA A 373 -12.57 9.72 5.29
C ALA A 373 -13.17 8.43 4.73
N ARG A 374 -13.82 7.62 5.56
CA ARG A 374 -14.54 6.41 5.11
C ARG A 374 -15.63 6.73 4.11
N ARG A 375 -16.42 7.79 4.35
CA ARG A 375 -17.50 8.22 3.45
C ARG A 375 -16.98 8.65 2.07
N THR A 376 -15.80 9.25 2.02
CA THR A 376 -15.20 9.78 0.79
C THR A 376 -14.20 8.82 0.13
N GLY A 377 -13.92 7.67 0.75
CA GLY A 377 -12.91 6.71 0.29
C GLY A 377 -11.47 7.18 0.51
N ALA A 378 -11.25 8.17 1.36
CA ALA A 378 -9.91 8.62 1.73
C ALA A 378 -9.24 7.66 2.72
N ALA A 379 -7.90 7.60 2.69
CA ALA A 379 -7.14 6.75 3.60
C ALA A 379 -7.24 7.26 5.05
N VAL A 380 -7.53 6.36 5.99
CA VAL A 380 -7.64 6.69 7.42
C VAL A 380 -6.29 6.75 8.14
N ALA A 381 -5.29 6.02 7.65
CA ALA A 381 -3.99 5.90 8.32
C ALA A 381 -3.26 7.26 8.49
N PRO A 382 -3.24 8.18 7.50
CA PRO A 382 -2.68 9.52 7.69
C PRO A 382 -3.38 10.33 8.78
N LEU A 383 -4.70 10.20 8.94
CA LEU A 383 -5.46 10.91 9.98
C LEU A 383 -5.10 10.39 11.38
N ILE A 384 -5.07 9.06 11.53
CA ILE A 384 -4.74 8.41 12.79
C ILE A 384 -3.30 8.72 13.19
N THR A 385 -2.35 8.61 12.27
CA THR A 385 -0.93 8.89 12.59
C THR A 385 -0.69 10.37 12.92
N ALA A 386 -1.33 11.30 12.21
CA ALA A 386 -1.28 12.72 12.55
C ALA A 386 -1.86 13.00 13.95
N ALA A 387 -3.01 12.40 14.29
CA ALA A 387 -3.61 12.53 15.61
C ALA A 387 -2.74 11.92 16.72
N ALA A 388 -2.07 10.79 16.44
CA ALA A 388 -1.16 10.16 17.39
C ALA A 388 0.05 11.06 17.70
N LEU A 389 0.61 11.72 16.69
CA LEU A 389 1.68 12.71 16.85
C LEU A 389 1.19 13.94 17.61
N ALA A 390 -0.05 14.38 17.36
CA ALA A 390 -0.68 15.53 18.03
C ALA A 390 -1.07 15.27 19.49
N GLY A 391 -1.04 14.01 19.95
CA GLY A 391 -1.27 13.70 21.36
C GLY A 391 -2.45 12.78 21.66
N ASP A 392 -3.28 12.46 20.66
CA ASP A 392 -4.53 11.75 20.88
C ASP A 392 -4.27 10.34 21.45
N PRO A 393 -4.87 10.00 22.61
CA PRO A 393 -4.57 8.75 23.30
C PRO A 393 -5.03 7.51 22.51
N ARG A 394 -6.18 7.58 21.83
CA ARG A 394 -6.68 6.42 21.05
C ARG A 394 -5.89 6.24 19.77
N ALA A 395 -5.57 7.32 19.08
CA ALA A 395 -4.70 7.26 17.91
C ALA A 395 -3.32 6.69 18.26
N ARG A 396 -2.74 7.07 19.40
CA ARG A 396 -1.49 6.48 19.90
C ARG A 396 -1.61 4.98 20.16
N ASP A 397 -2.74 4.53 20.71
CA ASP A 397 -2.94 3.10 20.94
C ASP A 397 -3.07 2.31 19.64
N VAL A 398 -3.70 2.88 18.60
CA VAL A 398 -3.71 2.28 17.26
C VAL A 398 -2.29 2.15 16.71
N VAL A 399 -1.48 3.21 16.78
CA VAL A 399 -0.10 3.18 16.27
C VAL A 399 0.78 2.24 17.11
N ARG A 400 0.55 2.12 18.42
CA ARG A 400 1.25 1.14 19.28
C ARG A 400 0.90 -0.29 18.92
N LEU A 401 -0.37 -0.59 18.65
CA LEU A 401 -0.78 -1.91 18.18
C LEU A 401 -0.12 -2.22 16.84
N PHE A 402 -0.20 -1.31 15.87
CA PHE A 402 0.48 -1.44 14.58
C PHE A 402 1.98 -1.73 14.75
N ALA A 403 2.67 -0.93 15.57
CA ALA A 403 4.09 -1.07 15.83
C ALA A 403 4.45 -2.42 16.44
N ALA A 404 3.66 -2.89 17.42
CA ALA A 404 3.90 -4.17 18.07
C ALA A 404 3.77 -5.35 17.10
N LEU A 405 2.71 -5.34 16.27
CA LEU A 405 2.47 -6.38 15.28
C LEU A 405 3.49 -6.32 14.13
N PHE A 406 3.86 -5.11 13.70
CA PHE A 406 4.85 -4.93 12.64
C PHE A 406 6.24 -5.41 13.05
N GLY A 407 6.67 -5.13 14.29
CA GLY A 407 7.92 -5.65 14.84
C GLY A 407 7.95 -7.18 14.85
N GLN A 408 6.86 -7.83 15.28
CA GLN A 408 6.74 -9.30 15.25
C GLN A 408 6.82 -9.88 13.84
N TYR A 409 6.15 -9.25 12.88
CA TYR A 409 6.21 -9.66 11.49
C TYR A 409 7.63 -9.57 10.93
N LEU A 410 8.31 -8.44 11.15
CA LEU A 410 9.71 -8.26 10.73
C LEU A 410 10.63 -9.30 11.39
N ARG A 411 10.42 -9.60 12.67
CA ARG A 411 11.16 -10.66 13.37
C ARG A 411 11.03 -12.00 12.64
N GLY A 412 9.80 -12.39 12.32
CA GLY A 412 9.52 -13.63 11.61
C GLY A 412 10.22 -13.68 10.25
N LEU A 413 10.15 -12.59 9.49
CA LEU A 413 10.81 -12.51 8.18
C LEU A 413 12.33 -12.64 8.27
N VAL A 414 12.98 -11.91 9.17
CA VAL A 414 14.43 -11.94 9.31
C VAL A 414 14.92 -13.34 9.65
N LEU A 415 14.24 -14.02 10.59
CA LEU A 415 14.61 -15.38 11.00
C LEU A 415 14.42 -16.42 9.89
N VAL A 416 13.49 -16.20 8.96
CA VAL A 416 13.24 -17.10 7.82
C VAL A 416 14.16 -16.80 6.65
N CYS A 417 14.39 -15.51 6.36
CA CYS A 417 15.00 -15.07 5.10
C CYS A 417 16.48 -14.72 5.21
N MET A 418 16.97 -14.29 6.39
CA MET A 418 18.34 -13.78 6.55
C MET A 418 19.10 -14.47 7.70
N PRO A 419 19.29 -15.80 7.64
CA PRO A 419 19.98 -16.53 8.71
C PRO A 419 21.47 -16.14 8.86
N ALA A 420 22.09 -15.58 7.83
CA ALA A 420 23.48 -15.12 7.84
C ALA A 420 23.64 -13.61 8.21
N GLY A 421 22.52 -12.92 8.44
CA GLY A 421 22.49 -11.45 8.52
C GLY A 421 22.23 -10.79 7.16
N GLY A 422 22.22 -9.46 7.16
CA GLY A 422 21.85 -8.64 5.99
C GLY A 422 21.30 -7.29 6.45
N VAL A 423 20.66 -6.55 5.55
CA VAL A 423 19.96 -5.29 5.87
C VAL A 423 18.46 -5.40 5.60
N VAL A 424 17.64 -4.95 6.55
CA VAL A 424 16.20 -4.77 6.33
C VAL A 424 15.94 -3.35 5.84
N THR A 425 15.35 -3.21 4.66
CA THR A 425 14.89 -1.91 4.16
C THR A 425 13.38 -1.89 4.06
N LEU A 426 12.76 -0.95 4.75
CA LEU A 426 11.31 -0.79 4.83
C LEU A 426 10.83 0.29 3.85
N THR A 427 9.65 0.11 3.27
CA THR A 427 8.88 1.18 2.62
C THR A 427 7.44 1.14 3.08
N SER A 428 6.88 2.31 3.37
CA SER A 428 5.49 2.46 3.77
C SER A 428 5.13 3.93 3.74
N GLY A 429 4.05 4.29 3.04
CA GLY A 429 3.56 5.67 3.05
C GLY A 429 3.20 6.18 4.46
N VAL A 430 2.85 5.27 5.38
CA VAL A 430 2.61 5.62 6.78
C VAL A 430 3.91 5.91 7.52
N LEU A 431 4.92 5.04 7.39
CA LEU A 431 6.21 5.23 8.07
C LEU A 431 6.99 6.43 7.51
N GLN A 432 6.84 6.71 6.21
CA GLN A 432 7.46 7.84 5.51
C GLN A 432 6.82 9.19 5.88
N ALA A 433 5.68 9.21 6.57
CA ALA A 433 5.07 10.45 7.03
C ALA A 433 5.95 11.12 8.11
N PRO A 434 6.11 12.46 8.10
CA PRO A 434 7.00 13.16 9.02
C PRO A 434 6.70 12.85 10.50
N GLY A 435 7.72 12.44 11.24
CA GLY A 435 7.64 12.15 12.68
C GLY A 435 7.08 10.77 13.04
N VAL A 436 6.49 10.03 12.09
CA VAL A 436 5.87 8.72 12.39
C VAL A 436 6.92 7.66 12.70
N ALA A 437 7.99 7.57 11.90
CA ALA A 437 9.06 6.60 12.14
C ALA A 437 9.75 6.84 13.49
N GLU A 438 9.99 8.11 13.84
CA GLU A 438 10.58 8.52 15.12
C GLU A 438 9.65 8.17 16.28
N PHE A 439 8.35 8.47 16.17
CA PHE A 439 7.36 8.09 17.17
C PHE A 439 7.31 6.56 17.36
N LEU A 440 7.30 5.83 16.25
CA LEU A 440 7.27 4.37 16.24
C LEU A 440 8.50 3.78 16.93
N CYS A 441 9.72 4.30 16.68
CA CYS A 441 10.92 3.78 17.33
C CYS A 441 11.07 4.23 18.79
N ALA A 442 10.72 5.48 19.12
CA ALA A 442 11.02 6.07 20.43
C ALA A 442 9.91 5.88 21.47
N GLN A 443 8.66 5.65 21.06
CA GLN A 443 7.49 5.69 21.97
C GLN A 443 6.58 4.46 21.86
N THR A 444 7.01 3.42 21.15
CA THR A 444 6.26 2.17 21.00
C THR A 444 7.17 0.96 21.17
N ALA A 445 6.57 -0.23 21.24
CA ALA A 445 7.31 -1.48 21.36
C ALA A 445 7.83 -2.04 20.03
N PHE A 446 7.92 -1.24 18.95
CA PHE A 446 8.34 -1.73 17.62
C PHE A 446 9.66 -2.51 17.67
N LEU A 447 10.72 -1.89 18.17
CA LEU A 447 12.04 -2.51 18.25
C LEU A 447 12.07 -3.65 19.26
N ASP A 448 11.39 -3.50 20.40
CA ASP A 448 11.29 -4.56 21.41
C ASP A 448 10.59 -5.81 20.86
N ARG A 449 9.57 -5.64 20.03
CA ARG A 449 8.87 -6.76 19.37
C ARG A 449 9.66 -7.36 18.22
N PHE A 450 10.45 -6.55 17.51
CA PHE A 450 11.39 -7.02 16.50
C PHE A 450 12.52 -7.86 17.10
N ILE A 451 13.22 -7.30 18.11
CA ILE A 451 14.35 -7.94 18.78
C ILE A 451 13.87 -9.11 19.65
N SER A 452 12.76 -8.90 20.37
CA SER A 452 12.20 -9.82 21.37
C SER A 452 13.25 -10.24 22.41
N PRO A 453 13.71 -9.31 23.28
CA PRO A 453 14.74 -9.61 24.28
C PRO A 453 14.38 -10.81 25.15
N GLY A 454 15.35 -11.73 25.33
CA GLY A 454 15.16 -12.99 26.05
C GLY A 454 14.60 -14.15 25.22
N ALA A 455 14.11 -13.92 23.99
CA ALA A 455 13.75 -15.00 23.07
C ALA A 455 14.98 -15.57 22.36
N CYS A 456 14.89 -16.80 21.85
CA CYS A 456 15.96 -17.37 21.03
C CYS A 456 16.28 -16.45 19.83
N HIS A 457 17.57 -16.25 19.57
CA HIS A 457 18.12 -15.39 18.51
C HIS A 457 17.89 -13.87 18.68
N HIS A 458 17.53 -13.37 19.88
CA HIS A 458 17.42 -11.93 20.09
C HIS A 458 18.73 -11.18 19.84
N ASP A 459 19.89 -11.78 20.13
CA ASP A 459 21.21 -11.18 19.88
C ASP A 459 21.46 -10.96 18.38
N LEU A 460 21.08 -11.95 17.55
CA LEU A 460 21.14 -11.82 16.09
C LEU A 460 20.25 -10.67 15.62
N LEU A 461 19.00 -10.63 16.09
CA LEU A 461 18.04 -9.59 15.70
C LEU A 461 18.47 -8.20 16.15
N ALA A 462 19.10 -8.09 17.33
CA ALA A 462 19.64 -6.83 17.84
C ALA A 462 20.69 -6.25 16.89
N GLU A 463 21.51 -7.09 16.26
CA GLU A 463 22.56 -6.67 15.32
C GLU A 463 22.05 -6.31 13.91
N VAL A 464 20.82 -6.65 13.55
CA VAL A 464 20.31 -6.43 12.18
C VAL A 464 20.06 -4.93 11.93
N PRO A 465 20.73 -4.32 10.93
CA PRO A 465 20.40 -2.98 10.48
C PRO A 465 18.99 -2.93 9.89
N VAL A 466 18.12 -2.09 10.45
CA VAL A 466 16.79 -1.80 9.92
C VAL A 466 16.76 -0.34 9.52
N ARG A 467 16.38 -0.07 8.27
CA ARG A 467 16.29 1.29 7.72
C ARG A 467 14.99 1.51 6.97
N LEU A 468 14.51 2.73 6.95
CA LEU A 468 13.35 3.17 6.19
C LEU A 468 13.81 3.90 4.92
N ALA A 469 13.36 3.44 3.75
CA ALA A 469 13.53 4.18 2.51
C ALA A 469 12.67 5.46 2.56
N LEU A 470 13.28 6.61 2.25
CA LEU A 470 12.59 7.90 2.28
C LEU A 470 11.90 8.24 0.97
N ASP A 471 12.35 7.66 -0.15
CA ASP A 471 11.73 7.83 -1.47
C ASP A 471 10.38 7.06 -1.53
N PRO A 472 9.22 7.76 -1.64
CA PRO A 472 7.92 7.11 -1.77
C PRO A 472 7.72 6.45 -3.14
N LEU A 473 8.68 6.60 -4.05
CA LEU A 473 8.64 6.14 -5.44
C LEU A 473 9.71 5.07 -5.72
N VAL A 474 10.25 4.46 -4.66
CA VAL A 474 11.29 3.42 -4.75
C VAL A 474 10.88 2.24 -5.65
N GLY A 475 9.58 1.90 -5.71
CA GLY A 475 9.05 0.85 -6.60
C GLY A 475 9.26 1.19 -8.08
N VAL A 476 8.71 2.31 -8.55
CA VAL A 476 8.88 2.75 -9.94
C VAL A 476 10.34 3.09 -10.27
N ARG A 477 11.14 3.57 -9.28
CA ARG A 477 12.59 3.74 -9.42
C ARG A 477 13.29 2.44 -9.78
N GLY A 478 13.01 1.38 -9.03
CA GLY A 478 13.61 0.08 -9.28
C GLY A 478 13.13 -0.56 -10.58
N ALA A 479 11.86 -0.38 -10.94
CA ALA A 479 11.35 -0.80 -12.25
C ALA A 479 12.07 -0.08 -13.40
N TYR A 480 12.29 1.23 -13.28
CA TYR A 480 13.02 2.02 -14.27
C TYR A 480 14.49 1.62 -14.39
N ARG A 481 15.11 1.31 -13.25
CA ARG A 481 16.47 0.76 -13.23
C ARG A 481 16.56 -0.58 -13.95
N LEU A 482 15.60 -1.48 -13.72
CA LEU A 482 15.53 -2.75 -14.45
C LEU A 482 15.39 -2.53 -15.96
N ALA A 483 14.51 -1.62 -16.38
CA ALA A 483 14.32 -1.31 -17.80
C ALA A 483 15.60 -0.77 -18.44
N THR A 484 16.34 0.07 -17.71
CA THR A 484 17.63 0.61 -18.13
C THR A 484 18.69 -0.47 -18.28
N ARG A 485 18.84 -1.37 -17.29
CA ARG A 485 19.79 -2.49 -17.35
C ARG A 485 19.50 -3.45 -18.50
N ASP A 486 18.23 -3.81 -18.67
CA ASP A 486 17.77 -4.68 -19.74
C ASP A 486 18.03 -4.04 -21.13
N ALA A 487 17.88 -2.72 -21.24
CA ALA A 487 18.17 -1.97 -22.45
C ALA A 487 19.67 -1.92 -22.79
N LEU A 488 20.53 -1.73 -21.78
CA LEU A 488 21.99 -1.66 -21.93
C LEU A 488 22.67 -3.03 -22.10
N GLY A 489 21.91 -4.13 -21.99
CA GLY A 489 22.47 -5.48 -22.06
C GLY A 489 23.28 -5.87 -20.82
N GLU A 490 23.10 -5.15 -19.72
CA GLU A 490 23.68 -5.45 -18.40
C GLU A 490 22.88 -6.57 -17.72
N GLY A 491 22.78 -7.72 -18.40
CA GLY A 491 22.15 -8.92 -17.86
C GLY A 491 22.95 -9.50 -16.70
N HIS A 492 22.24 -10.07 -15.71
CA HIS A 492 22.82 -10.81 -14.59
C HIS A 492 23.91 -11.78 -15.07
N GLY A 493 25.15 -11.55 -14.64
CA GLY A 493 26.21 -12.53 -14.80
C GLY A 493 25.81 -13.80 -14.06
N SER A 494 25.48 -14.83 -14.84
CA SER A 494 25.19 -16.23 -14.50
C SER A 494 24.04 -16.53 -13.54
#